data_AF-A0A9D8VRV2-F1
#
_entry.id   AF-A0A9D8VRV2-F1
#
_cell.length_a   1.000
_cell.length_b   1.000
_cell.length_c   1.000
_cell.angle_alpha   90.00
_cell.angle_beta   90.00
_cell.angle_gamma   90.00
#
_symmetry.space_group_name_H-M   'P 1'
#
loop_
_entity.id
_entity.type
_entity.pdbx_description
1 polymer ?
#
loop_
_entity_poly.entity_id
_entity_poly.type
_entity_poly.pdbx_seq_one_letter_code
_entity_poly.pdbx_strand_id
1 'polypeptide(L)'
;MTRVQISKWGNSSAIRLPKAVLEQLGLKAGDAVTVAVEGGKAVIEPARAGKVYIPPIEELIAEADRIGWDKEPETIDWGPDVGSEIIDDDDNSYR
;
A
#
# COMPACT_ATOMS: atom_id res chain seq x y z
N MET A 1 24.77 -2.74 16.34
CA MET A 1 23.85 -3.16 17.42
C MET A 1 23.43 -1.90 18.17
N THR A 2 22.14 -1.57 18.18
CA THR A 2 21.64 -0.31 18.76
C THR A 2 20.90 -0.62 20.06
N ARG A 3 21.25 0.09 21.15
CA ARG A 3 20.55 -0.04 22.42
C ARG A 3 19.32 0.88 22.40
N VAL A 4 18.14 0.31 22.60
CA VAL A 4 16.87 1.03 22.75
C VAL A 4 16.29 0.78 24.13
N GLN A 5 15.29 1.58 24.53
CA GLN A 5 14.60 1.42 25.81
C GLN A 5 13.12 1.12 25.56
N ILE A 6 12.56 0.24 26.40
CA ILE A 6 11.13 -0.03 26.42
C ILE A 6 10.45 1.16 27.11
N SER A 7 9.45 1.72 26.45
CA SER A 7 8.67 2.88 26.91
C SER A 7 7.19 2.50 27.02
N LYS A 8 6.44 3.17 27.89
CA LYS A 8 4.98 3.01 27.98
C LYS A 8 4.29 3.89 26.94
N TRP A 9 3.43 3.32 26.11
CA TRP A 9 2.54 4.03 25.18
C TRP A 9 1.10 3.58 25.46
N GLY A 10 0.33 4.45 26.13
CA GLY A 10 -1.00 4.09 26.61
C GLY A 10 -0.93 2.95 27.63
N ASN A 11 -1.68 1.88 27.39
CA ASN A 11 -1.68 0.66 28.22
C ASN A 11 -0.61 -0.37 27.82
N SER A 12 0.17 -0.08 26.77
CA SER A 12 1.12 -1.04 26.20
C SER A 12 2.57 -0.58 26.38
N SER A 13 3.49 -1.54 26.27
CA SER A 13 4.92 -1.29 26.19
C SER A 13 5.36 -1.28 24.73
N ALA A 14 6.27 -0.38 24.37
CA ALA A 14 6.76 -0.21 23.00
C ALA A 14 8.26 0.09 22.99
N ILE A 15 8.93 -0.27 21.89
CA ILE A 15 10.29 0.16 21.57
C ILE A 15 10.26 1.13 20.40
N ARG A 16 11.17 2.11 20.40
CA ARG A 16 11.38 2.97 19.23
C ARG A 16 12.39 2.31 18.29
N LEU A 17 11.95 1.98 17.08
CA LEU A 17 12.82 1.45 16.03
C LEU A 17 13.51 2.61 15.30
N PRO A 18 14.85 2.62 15.19
CA PRO A 18 15.57 3.61 14.38
C PRO A 18 15.16 3.54 12.91
N LYS A 19 15.16 4.68 12.22
CA LYS A 19 14.80 4.79 10.79
C LYS A 19 15.55 3.78 9.90
N ALA A 20 16.85 3.64 10.12
CA ALA A 20 17.69 2.71 9.37
C ALA A 20 17.24 1.24 9.48
N VAL A 21 16.63 0.84 10.61
CA VAL A 21 16.09 -0.52 10.77
C VAL A 21 14.81 -0.70 9.97
N LEU A 22 13.93 0.31 9.98
CA LEU A 22 12.70 0.31 9.17
C LEU A 22 13.03 0.22 7.67
N GLU A 23 13.98 1.02 7.19
CA GLU A 23 14.42 1.01 5.79
C GLU A 23 15.00 -0.35 5.37
N GLN A 24 15.82 -0.98 6.20
CA GLN A 24 16.37 -2.32 5.92
C GLN A 24 15.30 -3.41 5.87
N LEU A 25 14.24 -3.27 6.67
CA LEU A 25 13.12 -4.20 6.69
C LEU A 25 12.04 -3.87 5.65
N GLY A 26 12.16 -2.74 4.94
CA GLY A 26 11.15 -2.25 3.99
C GLY A 26 9.83 -1.86 4.67
N LEU A 27 9.88 -1.42 5.93
CA LEU A 27 8.72 -1.05 6.74
C LEU A 27 8.54 0.46 6.81
N LYS A 28 7.29 0.90 6.93
CA LYS A 28 6.90 2.28 7.27
C LYS A 28 5.98 2.31 8.48
N ALA A 29 5.76 3.51 9.03
CA ALA A 29 4.81 3.68 10.13
C ALA A 29 3.41 3.24 9.69
N GLY A 30 2.75 2.40 10.50
CA GLY A 30 1.45 1.82 10.20
C GLY A 30 1.49 0.43 9.58
N ASP A 31 2.66 -0.04 9.11
CA ASP A 31 2.78 -1.41 8.61
C ASP A 31 2.61 -2.43 9.74
N ALA A 32 2.00 -3.57 9.40
CA ALA A 32 1.85 -4.69 10.31
C ALA A 32 3.16 -5.50 10.41
N VAL A 33 3.45 -5.99 11.61
CA VAL A 33 4.57 -6.88 11.90
C VAL A 33 4.09 -8.06 12.74
N THR A 34 4.70 -9.23 12.56
CA THR A 34 4.55 -10.35 13.48
C THR A 34 5.67 -10.31 14.52
N VAL A 35 5.33 -10.69 15.75
CA VAL A 35 6.28 -10.77 16.86
C VAL A 35 6.19 -12.17 17.46
N ALA A 36 7.29 -12.91 17.42
CA ALA A 36 7.40 -14.25 17.98
C ALA A 36 8.52 -14.31 19.03
N VAL A 37 8.45 -15.30 19.92
CA VAL A 37 9.51 -15.59 20.90
C VAL A 37 10.22 -16.88 20.51
N GLU A 38 11.49 -16.76 20.12
CA GLU A 38 12.32 -17.89 19.70
C GLU A 38 13.61 -17.89 20.52
N GLY A 39 13.86 -18.98 21.25
CA GLY A 39 15.08 -19.12 22.06
C GLY A 39 15.30 -17.99 23.07
N GLY A 40 14.21 -17.46 23.66
CA GLY A 40 14.27 -16.35 24.62
C GLY A 40 14.49 -14.96 23.97
N LYS A 41 14.43 -14.86 22.64
CA LYS A 41 14.54 -13.60 21.90
C LYS A 41 13.20 -13.25 21.27
N ALA A 42 12.86 -11.96 21.28
CA ALA A 42 11.77 -11.45 20.44
C ALA A 42 12.29 -11.32 19.00
N VAL A 43 11.64 -12.03 18.08
CA VAL A 43 11.87 -11.91 16.63
C VAL A 43 10.73 -11.09 16.06
N ILE A 44 11.08 -10.01 15.33
CA ILE A 44 10.13 -9.12 14.68
C ILE A 44 10.38 -9.22 13.18
N GLU A 45 9.34 -9.50 12.43
CA GLU A 45 9.39 -9.60 10.97
C GLU A 45 8.20 -8.86 10.34
N PRO A 46 8.34 -8.31 9.12
CA PRO A 46 7.22 -7.74 8.39
C PRO A 46 6.09 -8.76 8.26
N ALA A 47 4.87 -8.37 8.64
CA ALA A 47 3.69 -9.18 8.37
C ALA A 47 3.35 -9.03 6.88
N ARG A 48 4.15 -9.67 6.03
CA ARG A 48 3.89 -9.73 4.60
C ARG A 48 2.59 -10.51 4.47
N ALA A 49 1.49 -9.84 4.13
CA ALA A 49 0.40 -10.51 3.45
C ALA A 49 1.07 -11.29 2.32
N GLY A 50 0.99 -12.63 2.34
CA GLY A 50 1.60 -13.46 1.30
C GLY A 50 1.27 -12.85 -0.04
N LYS A 51 2.26 -12.75 -0.95
CA LYS A 51 2.17 -12.02 -2.23
C LYS A 51 0.72 -11.94 -2.68
N VAL A 52 0.10 -10.76 -2.53
CA VAL A 52 -1.25 -10.57 -3.04
C VAL A 52 -1.15 -10.90 -4.51
N TYR A 53 -1.92 -11.88 -4.95
CA TYR A 53 -2.00 -12.18 -6.36
C TYR A 53 -2.62 -10.96 -7.03
N ILE A 54 -1.79 -10.24 -7.78
CA ILE A 54 -2.26 -9.17 -8.66
C ILE A 54 -2.36 -9.84 -10.03
N PRO A 55 -3.57 -10.17 -10.50
CA PRO A 55 -3.75 -10.76 -11.82
C PRO A 55 -3.18 -9.80 -12.88
N PRO A 56 -2.55 -10.33 -13.94
CA PRO A 56 -2.17 -9.52 -15.09
C PRO A 56 -3.42 -8.91 -15.73
N ILE A 57 -3.26 -7.81 -16.45
CA ILE A 57 -4.39 -7.08 -17.05
C ILE A 57 -5.22 -7.97 -17.97
N GLU A 58 -4.58 -8.93 -18.65
CA GLU A 58 -5.21 -9.90 -19.52
C GLU A 58 -6.19 -10.81 -18.77
N GLU A 59 -5.86 -11.21 -17.54
CA GLU A 59 -6.78 -12.00 -16.70
C GLU A 59 -7.96 -11.17 -16.22
N LEU A 60 -7.72 -9.89 -15.87
CA LEU A 60 -8.79 -8.98 -15.47
C LEU A 60 -9.79 -8.75 -16.61
N ILE A 61 -9.29 -8.56 -17.83
CA ILE A 61 -10.14 -8.41 -19.03
C ILE A 61 -10.90 -9.70 -19.32
N ALA A 62 -10.23 -10.85 -19.30
CA ALA A 62 -10.88 -12.13 -19.55
C ALA A 62 -11.99 -12.43 -18.53
N GLU A 63 -11.78 -12.04 -17.26
CA GLU A 63 -12.80 -12.18 -16.22
C GLU A 63 -13.98 -11.23 -16.46
N ALA A 64 -13.74 -9.97 -16.87
CA ALA A 64 -14.80 -9.03 -17.24
C ALA A 64 -15.67 -9.54 -18.40
N ASP A 65 -15.05 -10.08 -19.45
CA ASP A 65 -15.76 -10.70 -20.57
C ASP A 65 -16.56 -11.95 -20.13
N ARG A 66 -16.02 -12.73 -19.18
CA ARG A 66 -16.67 -13.93 -18.64
C ARG A 66 -17.91 -13.60 -17.81
N ILE A 67 -17.84 -12.58 -16.94
CA ILE A 67 -18.95 -12.19 -16.07
C ILE A 67 -19.98 -11.33 -16.79
N GLY A 68 -19.59 -10.68 -17.88
CA GLY A 68 -20.42 -9.77 -18.66
C GLY A 68 -20.29 -8.33 -18.21
N TRP A 69 -20.54 -7.41 -19.15
CA TRP A 69 -20.46 -5.96 -18.96
C TRP A 69 -21.75 -5.36 -18.36
N ASP A 70 -22.68 -6.19 -17.90
CA ASP A 70 -23.94 -5.75 -17.26
C ASP A 70 -23.72 -5.16 -15.86
N LYS A 71 -22.50 -5.27 -15.32
CA LYS A 71 -22.07 -4.73 -14.02
C LYS A 71 -21.22 -3.46 -14.12
N GLU A 72 -21.15 -2.84 -15.30
CA GLU A 72 -20.46 -1.56 -15.43
C GLU A 72 -21.10 -0.53 -14.48
N PRO A 73 -20.31 0.10 -13.58
CA PRO A 73 -20.83 1.13 -12.69
C PRO A 73 -21.23 2.36 -13.51
N GLU A 74 -22.23 3.10 -13.02
CA GLU A 74 -22.59 4.38 -13.64
C GLU A 74 -21.38 5.34 -13.63
N THR A 75 -21.20 6.04 -14.74
CA THR A 75 -20.20 7.09 -14.82
C THR A 75 -20.56 8.20 -13.85
N ILE A 76 -19.62 8.53 -12.95
CA ILE A 76 -19.78 9.65 -12.02
C ILE A 76 -19.34 10.91 -12.75
N ASP A 77 -20.19 11.94 -12.74
CA ASP A 77 -19.81 13.29 -13.14
C ASP A 77 -18.98 13.92 -12.02
N TRP A 78 -17.67 14.08 -12.27
CA TRP A 78 -16.73 14.67 -11.32
C TRP A 78 -16.75 16.21 -11.34
N GLY A 79 -17.60 16.82 -12.17
CA GLY A 79 -17.64 18.26 -12.40
C GLY A 79 -16.67 18.70 -13.50
N PRO A 80 -16.58 20.02 -13.76
CA PRO A 80 -15.65 20.56 -14.74
C PRO A 80 -14.19 20.36 -14.30
N ASP A 81 -13.27 20.31 -15.26
CA ASP A 81 -11.84 20.23 -15.02
C ASP A 81 -11.36 21.34 -14.08
N VAL A 82 -10.47 20.99 -13.14
CA VAL A 82 -9.92 21.93 -12.17
C VAL A 82 -8.41 21.77 -12.04
N GLY A 83 -7.67 22.87 -12.20
CA GLY A 83 -6.22 22.89 -12.00
C GLY A 83 -5.41 22.87 -13.29
N SER A 84 -4.15 22.44 -13.21
CA SER A 84 -3.18 22.56 -14.32
C SER A 84 -3.35 21.50 -15.42
N GLU A 85 -4.34 20.62 -15.29
CA GLU A 85 -4.71 19.61 -16.29
C GLU A 85 -5.67 20.12 -17.36
N ILE A 86 -6.15 21.36 -17.23
CA ILE A 86 -6.93 22.05 -18.27
C ILE A 86 -6.01 22.27 -19.46
N ILE A 87 -6.14 21.43 -20.48
CA ILE A 87 -5.48 21.56 -21.78
C ILE A 87 -6.51 22.11 -22.76
N ASP A 88 -6.07 22.92 -23.70
CA ASP A 88 -6.92 23.35 -24.82
C ASP A 88 -7.11 22.17 -25.78
N ASP A 89 -8.27 21.52 -25.74
CA ASP A 89 -8.60 20.38 -26.61
C ASP A 89 -8.60 20.76 -28.11
N ASP A 90 -8.68 22.06 -28.43
CA ASP A 90 -8.59 22.57 -29.81
C ASP A 90 -7.14 22.82 -30.27
N ASP A 91 -6.14 22.75 -29.37
CA ASP A 91 -4.71 22.89 -29.72
C ASP A 91 -4.15 21.56 -30.27
N ASN A 92 -4.58 21.23 -31.49
CA ASN A 92 -4.02 20.13 -32.26
C ASN A 92 -2.65 20.52 -32.84
N SER A 93 -1.67 20.72 -31.96
CA SER A 93 -0.26 21.02 -32.28
C SER A 93 0.51 19.85 -32.90
N TYR A 94 -0.17 18.73 -33.19
CA TYR A 94 0.37 17.56 -33.89
C TYR A 94 0.10 17.57 -35.42
N ARG A 95 -0.26 18.71 -36.01
CA ARG A 95 -0.31 18.90 -37.47
C ARG A 95 0.92 19.61 -38.03
#